data_AF-A0A261FU16-F1
#
_entry.id   AF-A0A261FU16-F1
#
_cell.length_a   1.000
_cell.length_b   1.000
_cell.length_c   1.000
_cell.angle_alpha   90.00
_cell.angle_beta   90.00
_cell.angle_gamma   90.00
#
_symmetry.space_group_name_H-M   'P 1'
#
loop_
_entity.id
_entity.type
_entity.pdbx_description
1 polymer ?
#
loop_
_entity_poly.entity_id
_entity_poly.type
_entity_poly.pdbx_seq_one_letter_code
_entity_poly.pdbx_strand_id
1 'polypeptide(L)'
;MSTRRRQIPASVRETVFRAYGSSCWLRFPGCDIRADTLDHIYPDRLDGSDMPRNLRPACRHCNSARHDRLIQGRGIMAAIHLTTPYEDGVAVPDGALLLDWRDCWRMVGVDGNTGWILMQGMWRGLVYEALRTPNMMPLVLAPPPDTTASQVREWIRLGYQVECGPIGKHTVRASSCEAEARAWQSWRRSWLGQTTIDRLMIEREADWRRFGLVF
;
A
#
# COMPACT_ATOMS: atom_id res chain seq x y z
N MET A 1 -17.69 25.06 9.17
CA MET A 1 -17.14 24.75 7.83
C MET A 1 -17.93 23.58 7.26
N SER A 2 -18.54 23.73 6.09
CA SER A 2 -19.40 22.71 5.48
C SER A 2 -18.57 21.45 5.15
N THR A 3 -18.87 20.34 5.82
CA THR A 3 -18.17 19.04 5.71
C THR A 3 -18.63 18.22 4.51
N ARG A 4 -19.46 18.79 3.61
CA ARG A 4 -19.98 18.08 2.46
C ARG A 4 -18.98 18.17 1.31
N ARG A 5 -18.31 17.05 1.02
CA ARG A 5 -17.44 16.90 -0.16
C ARG A 5 -18.19 17.40 -1.39
N ARG A 6 -17.56 18.27 -2.18
CA ARG A 6 -18.18 18.84 -3.38
C ARG A 6 -18.53 17.70 -4.33
N GLN A 7 -19.75 17.72 -4.87
CA GLN A 7 -20.16 16.70 -5.82
C GLN A 7 -19.48 16.96 -7.17
N ILE A 8 -18.77 15.95 -7.69
CA ILE A 8 -18.18 16.03 -9.04
C ILE A 8 -19.32 16.16 -10.07
N PRO A 9 -19.26 17.16 -10.98
CA PRO A 9 -20.30 17.35 -11.99
C PRO A 9 -20.51 16.13 -12.89
N ALA A 10 -21.75 15.90 -13.33
CA ALA A 10 -22.09 14.78 -14.20
C ALA A 10 -21.34 14.80 -15.55
N SER A 11 -21.10 15.98 -16.12
CA SER A 11 -20.34 16.16 -17.36
C SER A 11 -18.87 15.74 -17.23
N VAL A 12 -18.25 16.00 -16.07
CA VAL A 12 -16.90 15.53 -15.75
C VAL A 12 -16.90 14.01 -15.64
N ARG A 13 -17.88 13.44 -14.93
CA ARG A 13 -18.03 11.98 -14.82
C ARG A 13 -18.13 11.32 -16.18
N GLU A 14 -19.02 11.79 -17.05
CA GLU A 14 -19.18 11.25 -18.40
C GLU A 14 -17.86 11.32 -19.19
N THR A 15 -17.13 12.43 -19.08
CA THR A 15 -15.83 12.59 -19.72
C THR A 15 -14.81 11.55 -19.24
N VAL A 16 -14.75 11.29 -17.93
CA VAL A 16 -13.83 10.28 -17.35
C VAL A 16 -14.21 8.87 -17.80
N PHE A 17 -15.49 8.50 -17.75
CA PHE A 17 -15.95 7.18 -18.20
C PHE A 17 -15.77 6.97 -19.70
N ARG A 18 -15.94 8.02 -20.52
CA ARG A 18 -15.64 7.97 -21.96
C ARG A 18 -14.15 7.78 -22.23
N ALA A 19 -13.29 8.43 -21.46
CA ALA A 19 -11.84 8.36 -21.65
C ALA A 19 -11.23 7.03 -21.17
N TYR A 20 -11.70 6.50 -20.04
CA TYR A 20 -11.03 5.38 -19.35
C TYR A 20 -11.91 4.12 -19.19
N GLY A 21 -13.15 4.15 -19.69
CA GLY A 21 -14.12 3.07 -19.54
C GLY A 21 -14.78 3.03 -18.18
N SER A 22 -15.47 1.92 -17.89
CA SER A 22 -16.28 1.73 -16.67
C SER A 22 -15.72 0.67 -15.71
N SER A 23 -14.52 0.16 -15.98
CA SER A 23 -13.84 -0.78 -15.08
C SER A 23 -13.14 -0.01 -13.95
N CYS A 24 -13.22 -0.54 -12.72
CA CYS A 24 -12.50 -0.04 -11.57
C CYS A 24 -10.99 -0.15 -11.81
N TRP A 25 -10.27 0.96 -11.67
CA TRP A 25 -8.83 1.00 -11.92
C TRP A 25 -7.98 0.42 -10.78
N LEU A 26 -8.47 0.54 -9.55
CA LEU A 26 -7.76 0.10 -8.33
C LEU A 26 -7.67 -1.41 -8.22
N ARG A 27 -8.76 -2.13 -8.53
CA ARG A 27 -8.87 -3.61 -8.46
C ARG A 27 -8.22 -4.20 -7.20
N PHE A 28 -8.49 -3.58 -6.05
CA PHE A 28 -8.12 -4.12 -4.75
C PHE A 28 -8.80 -5.48 -4.50
N PRO A 29 -8.32 -6.28 -3.55
CA PRO A 29 -9.03 -7.48 -3.10
C PRO A 29 -10.49 -7.17 -2.77
N GLY A 30 -11.43 -7.96 -3.30
CA GLY A 30 -12.87 -7.71 -3.16
C GLY A 30 -13.48 -6.69 -4.13
N CYS A 31 -12.75 -6.27 -5.17
CA CYS A 31 -13.26 -5.32 -6.17
C CYS A 31 -14.51 -5.83 -6.90
N ASP A 32 -15.53 -4.97 -7.02
CA ASP A 32 -16.76 -5.22 -7.80
C ASP A 32 -16.57 -5.15 -9.32
N ILE A 33 -15.36 -4.84 -9.77
CA ILE A 33 -14.94 -4.67 -11.17
C ILE A 33 -15.57 -3.46 -11.86
N ARG A 34 -16.87 -3.21 -11.69
CA ARG A 34 -17.58 -2.07 -12.28
C ARG A 34 -17.46 -0.83 -11.40
N ALA A 35 -17.04 0.28 -12.00
CA ALA A 35 -16.96 1.56 -11.33
C ALA A 35 -18.34 2.22 -11.19
N ASP A 36 -18.66 2.67 -9.99
CA ASP A 36 -19.84 3.48 -9.65
C ASP A 36 -19.46 4.82 -9.00
N THR A 37 -18.16 5.04 -8.79
CA THR A 37 -17.57 6.28 -8.27
C THR A 37 -16.39 6.74 -9.13
N LEU A 38 -15.89 7.94 -8.84
CA LEU A 38 -14.63 8.44 -9.36
C LEU A 38 -13.66 8.58 -8.20
N ASP A 39 -12.43 8.14 -8.42
CA ASP A 39 -11.32 8.23 -7.48
C ASP A 39 -10.32 9.27 -7.96
N HIS A 40 -9.82 10.07 -7.01
CA HIS A 40 -8.82 11.11 -7.26
C HIS A 40 -7.42 10.53 -7.18
N ILE A 41 -6.69 10.51 -8.30
CA ILE A 41 -5.29 10.06 -8.38
C ILE A 41 -4.44 10.79 -7.33
N TYR A 42 -4.49 12.12 -7.33
CA TYR A 42 -3.99 12.94 -6.24
C TYR A 42 -5.18 13.32 -5.35
N PRO A 43 -5.19 12.95 -4.05
CA PRO A 43 -6.35 13.09 -3.18
C PRO A 43 -6.88 14.52 -3.06
N ASP A 44 -8.21 14.66 -3.00
CA ASP A 44 -8.93 15.92 -2.77
C ASP A 44 -8.53 16.60 -1.44
N ARG A 45 -8.23 15.82 -0.38
CA ARG A 45 -7.71 16.33 0.91
C ARG A 45 -6.39 17.10 0.75
N LEU A 46 -5.64 16.83 -0.32
CA LEU A 46 -4.37 17.44 -0.66
C LEU A 46 -4.53 18.41 -1.84
N ASP A 47 -5.71 19.00 -2.01
CA ASP A 47 -6.05 19.92 -3.11
C ASP A 47 -6.02 19.29 -4.52
N GLY A 48 -6.22 17.97 -4.58
CA GLY A 48 -6.41 17.24 -5.83
C GLY A 48 -7.63 17.71 -6.62
N SER A 49 -7.42 18.20 -7.84
CA SER A 49 -8.51 18.78 -8.65
C SER A 49 -9.58 17.77 -9.09
N ASP A 50 -10.82 18.23 -9.27
CA ASP A 50 -11.93 17.50 -9.92
C ASP A 50 -11.84 17.45 -11.46
N MET A 51 -10.67 17.72 -12.03
CA MET A 51 -10.50 17.67 -13.48
C MET A 51 -10.36 16.22 -13.97
N PRO A 52 -10.87 15.88 -15.17
CA PRO A 52 -10.79 14.52 -15.71
C PRO A 52 -9.38 13.89 -15.67
N ARG A 53 -8.33 14.71 -15.83
CA ARG A 53 -6.93 14.26 -15.74
C ARG A 53 -6.54 13.65 -14.39
N ASN A 54 -7.17 14.09 -13.29
CA ASN A 54 -6.90 13.63 -11.93
C ASN A 54 -7.91 12.56 -11.45
N LEU A 55 -8.89 12.18 -12.29
CA LEU A 55 -9.96 11.27 -11.90
C LEU A 55 -9.88 9.95 -12.65
N ARG A 56 -10.16 8.85 -11.97
CA ARG A 56 -10.27 7.51 -12.58
C ARG A 56 -11.52 6.77 -12.10
N PRO A 57 -12.13 5.90 -12.93
CA PRO A 57 -13.29 5.12 -12.52
C PRO A 57 -12.92 4.11 -11.43
N ALA A 58 -13.65 4.10 -10.30
CA ALA A 58 -13.44 3.15 -9.21
C ALA A 58 -14.77 2.65 -8.65
N CYS A 59 -14.82 1.40 -8.19
CA CYS A 59 -15.96 0.94 -7.39
C CYS A 59 -15.89 1.53 -5.97
N ARG A 60 -17.05 1.69 -5.32
CA ARG A 60 -17.16 2.23 -3.96
C ARG A 60 -16.27 1.50 -2.95
N HIS A 61 -16.21 0.17 -3.03
CA HIS A 61 -15.34 -0.65 -2.16
C HIS A 61 -13.87 -0.22 -2.27
N CYS A 62 -13.33 -0.20 -3.48
CA CYS A 62 -11.92 0.16 -3.69
C CYS A 62 -11.64 1.63 -3.36
N ASN A 63 -12.52 2.53 -3.78
CA ASN A 63 -12.37 3.97 -3.53
C ASN A 63 -12.38 4.28 -2.03
N SER A 64 -13.31 3.66 -1.29
CA SER A 64 -13.35 3.77 0.17
C SER A 64 -12.09 3.21 0.81
N ALA A 65 -11.64 2.01 0.40
CA ALA A 65 -10.44 1.39 0.96
C ALA A 65 -9.17 2.19 0.64
N ARG A 66 -9.11 2.85 -0.52
CA ARG A 66 -7.96 3.70 -0.89
C ARG A 66 -7.81 4.87 0.07
N HIS A 67 -8.93 5.49 0.47
CA HIS A 67 -8.94 6.74 1.22
C HIS A 67 -8.04 7.79 0.54
N ASP A 68 -7.21 8.50 1.30
CA ASP A 68 -6.29 9.51 0.79
C ASP A 68 -4.86 8.96 0.57
N ARG A 69 -4.69 7.63 0.41
CA ARG A 69 -3.37 7.07 0.14
C ARG A 69 -2.85 7.57 -1.22
N LEU A 70 -1.65 8.14 -1.20
CA LEU A 70 -0.93 8.58 -2.39
C LEU A 70 -0.52 7.38 -3.23
N ILE A 71 -0.47 7.56 -4.55
CA ILE A 71 -0.01 6.52 -5.47
C ILE A 71 1.44 6.80 -5.88
N GLN A 72 2.18 5.76 -6.27
CA GLN A 72 3.57 5.90 -6.71
C GLN A 72 3.72 7.00 -7.77
N GLY A 73 4.71 7.88 -7.60
CA GLY A 73 4.99 8.99 -8.52
C GLY A 73 4.07 10.20 -8.34
N ARG A 74 3.16 10.19 -7.36
CA ARG A 74 2.25 11.30 -7.06
C ARG A 74 2.41 11.75 -5.62
N GLY A 75 3.48 12.49 -5.36
CA GLY A 75 3.82 12.99 -4.02
C GLY A 75 4.41 11.92 -3.08
N ILE A 76 4.61 10.70 -3.55
CA ILE A 76 5.28 9.64 -2.81
C ILE A 76 6.10 8.74 -3.73
N MET A 77 7.23 8.27 -3.22
CA MET A 77 8.00 7.17 -3.78
C MET A 77 8.15 6.10 -2.69
N ALA A 78 7.38 5.02 -2.77
CA ALA A 78 7.36 3.99 -1.74
C ALA A 78 7.91 2.65 -2.29
N ALA A 79 8.76 2.02 -1.49
CA ALA A 79 9.21 0.65 -1.65
C ALA A 79 8.83 -0.17 -0.41
N ILE A 80 8.37 -1.39 -0.62
CA ILE A 80 7.97 -2.34 0.41
C ILE A 80 8.94 -3.52 0.36
N HIS A 81 9.65 -3.75 1.45
CA HIS A 81 10.55 -4.88 1.61
C HIS A 81 9.88 -5.90 2.51
N LEU A 82 9.28 -6.92 1.89
CA LEU A 82 8.71 -8.06 2.58
C LEU A 82 9.84 -9.01 2.97
N THR A 83 10.62 -8.62 3.98
CA THR A 83 11.65 -9.50 4.54
C THR A 83 11.02 -10.47 5.53
N THR A 84 11.72 -11.58 5.76
CA THR A 84 11.36 -12.41 6.90
C THR A 84 11.68 -11.61 8.19
N PRO A 85 10.90 -11.77 9.28
CA PRO A 85 11.17 -11.08 10.54
C PRO A 85 12.54 -11.45 11.15
N TYR A 86 13.24 -12.41 10.55
CA TYR A 86 14.49 -12.98 11.02
C TYR A 86 15.67 -12.75 10.05
N GLU A 87 15.46 -12.00 8.98
CA GLU A 87 16.53 -11.51 8.13
C GLU A 87 16.94 -10.13 8.62
N ASP A 88 18.20 -9.97 9.00
CA ASP A 88 18.75 -8.66 9.31
C ASP A 88 19.06 -7.88 8.02
N GLY A 89 18.72 -6.59 8.03
CA GLY A 89 19.04 -5.67 6.95
C GLY A 89 17.88 -5.47 5.97
N VAL A 90 17.48 -4.22 5.81
CA VAL A 90 16.71 -3.73 4.66
C VAL A 90 17.66 -2.85 3.89
N ALA A 91 17.80 -3.07 2.59
CA ALA A 91 18.57 -2.16 1.76
C ALA A 91 17.79 -0.83 1.69
N VAL A 92 18.33 0.20 2.34
CA VAL A 92 17.73 1.54 2.38
C VAL A 92 18.56 2.45 1.47
N PRO A 93 17.99 3.02 0.41
CA PRO A 93 18.68 4.02 -0.40
C PRO A 93 19.09 5.23 0.46
N ASP A 94 20.21 5.87 0.11
CA ASP A 94 20.67 7.07 0.79
C ASP A 94 19.58 8.16 0.83
N GLY A 95 19.35 8.71 2.02
CA GLY A 95 18.33 9.75 2.26
C GLY A 95 16.88 9.25 2.27
N ALA A 96 16.64 7.94 2.20
CA ALA A 96 15.30 7.38 2.35
C ALA A 96 14.88 7.31 3.83
N LEU A 97 13.58 7.47 4.07
CA LEU A 97 12.97 7.18 5.36
C LEU A 97 12.68 5.68 5.44
N LEU A 98 13.32 5.00 6.39
CA LEU A 98 12.95 3.63 6.76
C LEU A 98 11.90 3.69 7.86
N LEU A 99 10.74 3.11 7.56
CA LEU A 99 9.88 2.59 8.59
C LEU A 99 10.21 1.09 8.69
N ASP A 100 10.61 0.65 9.87
CA ASP A 100 10.79 -0.77 10.18
C ASP A 100 9.98 -1.18 11.42
N TRP A 101 9.21 -2.27 11.30
CA TRP A 101 8.44 -2.79 12.42
C TRP A 101 9.35 -3.19 13.60
N ARG A 102 10.61 -3.59 13.34
CA ARG A 102 11.60 -3.96 14.36
C ARG A 102 12.04 -2.75 15.18
N ASP A 103 12.11 -1.57 14.56
CA ASP A 103 12.33 -0.33 15.29
C ASP A 103 11.13 -0.01 16.20
N CYS A 104 9.90 -0.18 15.68
CA CYS A 104 8.70 -0.02 16.49
C CYS A 104 8.67 -1.01 17.67
N TRP A 105 9.09 -2.27 17.45
CA TRP A 105 9.22 -3.27 18.52
C TRP A 105 10.20 -2.81 19.60
N ARG A 106 11.39 -2.33 19.20
CA ARG A 106 12.40 -1.78 20.13
C ARG A 106 11.86 -0.59 20.91
N MET A 107 11.09 0.29 20.26
CA MET A 107 10.51 1.48 20.89
C MET A 107 9.39 1.15 21.89
N VAL A 108 8.57 0.14 21.61
CA VAL A 108 7.51 -0.29 22.53
C VAL A 108 8.09 -0.79 23.85
N GLY A 109 9.22 -1.52 23.81
CA GLY A 109 9.96 -1.92 25.01
C GLY A 109 9.21 -2.85 25.97
N VAL A 110 8.12 -3.46 25.50
CA VAL A 110 7.30 -4.43 26.24
C VAL A 110 7.41 -5.77 25.53
N ASP A 111 7.73 -6.83 26.28
CA ASP A 111 7.86 -8.18 25.72
C ASP A 111 6.50 -8.90 25.59
N GLY A 112 6.53 -10.02 24.87
CA GLY A 112 5.37 -10.91 24.73
C GLY A 112 4.26 -10.39 23.80
N ASN A 113 3.11 -11.04 23.85
CA ASN A 113 2.00 -10.76 22.93
C ASN A 113 1.42 -9.35 23.10
N THR A 114 1.50 -8.78 24.31
CA THR A 114 1.07 -7.39 24.56
C THR A 114 1.94 -6.40 23.80
N GLY A 115 3.27 -6.54 23.89
CA GLY A 115 4.21 -5.74 23.11
C GLY A 115 3.95 -5.82 21.61
N TRP A 116 3.61 -7.03 21.14
CA TRP A 116 3.31 -7.26 19.72
C TRP A 116 2.10 -6.48 19.23
N ILE A 117 1.01 -6.51 19.98
CA ILE A 117 -0.21 -5.77 19.63
C ILE A 117 0.06 -4.25 19.63
N LEU A 118 0.81 -3.75 20.61
CA LEU A 118 1.19 -2.34 20.68
C LEU A 118 2.08 -1.93 19.51
N MET A 119 3.08 -2.75 19.16
CA MET A 119 3.95 -2.56 18.01
C MET A 119 3.15 -2.52 16.71
N GLN A 120 2.22 -3.46 16.51
CA GLN A 120 1.34 -3.48 15.34
C GLN A 120 0.54 -2.19 15.21
N GLY A 121 -0.01 -1.69 16.33
CA GLY A 121 -0.72 -0.42 16.36
C GLY A 121 0.17 0.76 15.96
N MET A 122 1.35 0.85 16.58
CA MET A 122 2.35 1.88 16.27
C MET A 122 2.76 1.86 14.80
N TRP A 123 3.17 0.69 14.30
CA TRP A 123 3.57 0.48 12.92
C TRP A 123 2.49 0.88 11.92
N ARG A 124 1.26 0.40 12.13
CA ARG A 124 0.12 0.69 11.25
C ARG A 124 -0.24 2.17 11.27
N GLY A 125 -0.12 2.84 12.41
CA GLY A 125 -0.30 4.29 12.53
C GLY A 125 0.74 5.08 11.72
N LEU A 126 2.03 4.72 11.86
CA LEU A 126 3.10 5.35 11.09
C LEU A 126 2.90 5.18 9.58
N VAL A 127 2.62 3.95 9.13
CA VAL A 127 2.35 3.67 7.71
C VAL A 127 1.08 4.39 7.22
N TYR A 128 0.06 4.49 8.07
CA TYR A 128 -1.18 5.20 7.73
C TYR A 128 -0.90 6.67 7.39
N GLU A 129 -0.14 7.37 8.22
CA GLU A 129 0.21 8.78 8.00
C GLU A 129 1.20 8.96 6.85
N ALA A 130 2.25 8.11 6.80
CA ALA A 130 3.30 8.23 5.79
C ALA A 130 2.77 8.06 4.36
N LEU A 131 1.82 7.13 4.14
CA LEU A 131 1.23 6.91 2.80
C LEU A 131 0.20 7.99 2.39
N ARG A 132 -0.17 8.89 3.30
CA ARG A 132 -1.15 9.98 3.06
C ARG A 132 -0.51 11.37 3.05
N THR A 133 0.78 11.45 3.36
CA THR A 133 1.51 12.69 3.47
C THR A 133 2.48 12.80 2.30
N PRO A 134 2.38 13.85 1.47
CA PRO A 134 3.37 14.07 0.43
C PRO A 134 4.78 14.17 1.01
N ASN A 135 5.72 13.41 0.44
CA ASN A 135 7.10 13.40 0.85
C ASN A 135 8.03 13.31 -0.36
N MET A 136 9.11 14.10 -0.32
CA MET A 136 10.13 14.12 -1.38
C MET A 136 11.20 13.04 -1.19
N MET A 137 11.36 12.54 0.04
CA MET A 137 12.29 11.43 0.33
C MET A 137 11.63 10.09 -0.05
N PRO A 138 12.39 9.13 -0.60
CA PRO A 138 11.91 7.76 -0.73
C PRO A 138 11.47 7.21 0.62
N LEU A 139 10.36 6.48 0.63
CA LEU A 139 9.83 5.80 1.80
C LEU A 139 10.06 4.29 1.63
N VAL A 140 10.73 3.69 2.59
CA VAL A 140 10.99 2.26 2.65
C VAL A 140 10.17 1.67 3.78
N LEU A 141 9.27 0.74 3.47
CA LEU A 141 8.45 0.05 4.46
C LEU A 141 8.96 -1.38 4.64
N ALA A 142 9.37 -1.73 5.85
CA ALA A 142 9.65 -3.10 6.25
C ALA A 142 8.56 -3.56 7.23
N PRO A 143 7.47 -4.17 6.74
CA PRO A 143 6.30 -4.40 7.54
C PRO A 143 6.42 -5.71 8.35
N PRO A 144 5.63 -5.86 9.43
CA PRO A 144 5.67 -7.06 10.27
C PRO A 144 5.09 -8.27 9.52
N PRO A 145 5.42 -9.50 9.96
CA PRO A 145 4.98 -10.76 9.32
C PRO A 145 3.46 -10.99 9.33
N ASP A 146 2.66 -10.21 10.05
CA ASP A 146 1.19 -10.27 9.96
C ASP A 146 0.62 -9.48 8.78
N THR A 147 1.48 -8.87 7.96
CA THR A 147 1.08 -8.24 6.69
C THR A 147 0.34 -9.26 5.83
N THR A 148 -0.90 -8.93 5.46
CA THR A 148 -1.73 -9.88 4.73
C THR A 148 -1.44 -9.85 3.24
N ALA A 149 -1.75 -10.96 2.55
CA ALA A 149 -1.63 -10.99 1.10
C ALA A 149 -2.53 -9.97 0.39
N SER A 150 -3.68 -9.66 0.98
CA SER A 150 -4.57 -8.61 0.50
C SER A 150 -3.91 -7.24 0.56
N GLN A 151 -3.25 -6.91 1.67
CA GLN A 151 -2.54 -5.63 1.84
C GLN A 151 -1.39 -5.47 0.85
N VAL A 152 -0.62 -6.54 0.61
CA VAL A 152 0.44 -6.54 -0.42
C VAL A 152 -0.14 -6.25 -1.81
N ARG A 153 -1.26 -6.90 -2.16
CA ARG A 153 -1.94 -6.66 -3.44
C ARG A 153 -2.44 -5.22 -3.56
N GLU A 154 -2.92 -4.61 -2.48
CA GLU A 154 -3.28 -3.19 -2.47
C GLU A 154 -2.07 -2.28 -2.73
N TRP A 155 -0.95 -2.52 -2.06
CA TRP A 155 0.28 -1.74 -2.27
C TRP A 155 0.79 -1.83 -3.70
N ILE A 156 0.80 -3.04 -4.28
CA ILE A 156 1.12 -3.23 -5.70
C ILE A 156 0.17 -2.40 -6.56
N ARG A 157 -1.13 -2.41 -6.27
CA ARG A 157 -2.15 -1.66 -7.02
C ARG A 157 -2.03 -0.15 -6.92
N LEU A 158 -1.50 0.36 -5.80
CA LEU A 158 -1.11 1.76 -5.62
C LEU A 158 0.22 2.10 -6.33
N GLY A 159 0.86 1.11 -6.93
CA GLY A 159 2.07 1.25 -7.74
C GLY A 159 3.36 1.17 -6.94
N TYR A 160 3.29 0.92 -5.63
CA TYR A 160 4.48 0.82 -4.80
C TYR A 160 5.36 -0.32 -5.29
N GLN A 161 6.67 -0.12 -5.22
CA GLN A 161 7.61 -1.20 -5.49
C GLN A 161 7.52 -2.19 -4.34
N VAL A 162 7.43 -3.48 -4.65
CA VAL A 162 7.35 -4.53 -3.63
C VAL A 162 8.37 -5.59 -3.98
N GLU A 163 9.20 -5.94 -3.01
CA GLU A 163 10.15 -7.04 -3.11
C GLU A 163 10.04 -7.94 -1.90
N CYS A 164 10.41 -9.20 -2.08
CA CYS A 164 10.44 -10.21 -1.05
C CYS A 164 11.89 -10.60 -0.78
N GLY A 165 12.29 -10.56 0.50
CA GLY A 165 13.61 -11.01 0.93
C GLY A 165 13.83 -12.50 0.64
N PRO A 166 15.10 -12.95 0.58
CA PRO A 166 15.44 -14.33 0.24
C PRO A 166 15.04 -15.31 1.35
N ILE A 167 13.82 -15.84 1.30
CA ILE A 167 13.27 -16.81 2.25
C ILE A 167 14.28 -17.93 2.58
N GLY A 168 14.78 -17.95 3.82
CA GLY A 168 15.47 -19.11 4.40
C GLY A 168 16.99 -19.17 4.24
N LYS A 169 17.68 -18.08 3.89
CA LYS A 169 19.15 -18.08 3.72
C LYS A 169 19.97 -17.42 4.83
N HIS A 170 19.33 -16.84 5.87
CA HIS A 170 20.03 -16.12 6.92
C HIS A 170 19.67 -16.60 8.33
N THR A 171 20.56 -16.31 9.27
CA THR A 171 20.49 -16.66 10.69
C THR A 171 19.14 -16.27 11.28
N VAL A 172 18.29 -17.27 11.52
CA VAL A 172 16.94 -17.05 12.03
C VAL A 172 17.02 -16.60 13.50
N ARG A 173 16.77 -15.32 13.78
CA ARG A 173 16.48 -14.86 15.14
C ARG A 173 15.27 -15.62 15.68
N ALA A 174 15.25 -15.95 16.97
CA ALA A 174 14.05 -16.47 17.60
C ALA A 174 12.93 -15.41 17.59
N SER A 175 11.68 -15.84 17.44
CA SER A 175 10.52 -14.96 17.63
C SER A 175 10.58 -14.32 19.02
N SER A 176 10.25 -13.03 19.12
CA SER A 176 10.16 -12.31 20.39
C SER A 176 8.90 -12.68 21.18
N CYS A 177 7.88 -13.24 20.52
CA CYS A 177 6.68 -13.75 21.17
C CYS A 177 5.94 -14.79 20.30
N GLU A 178 4.92 -15.43 20.87
CA GLU A 178 4.08 -16.37 20.12
C GLU A 178 3.26 -15.71 19.01
N ALA A 179 2.82 -14.46 19.20
CA ALA A 179 2.06 -13.74 18.19
C ALA A 179 2.89 -13.50 16.92
N GLU A 180 4.17 -13.12 17.07
CA GLU A 180 5.14 -13.04 15.97
C GLU A 180 5.31 -14.40 15.27
N ALA A 181 5.49 -15.47 16.06
CA ALA A 181 5.66 -16.81 15.51
C ALA A 181 4.45 -17.25 14.69
N ARG A 182 3.23 -17.00 15.17
CA ARG A 182 1.98 -17.31 14.45
C ARG A 182 1.82 -16.46 13.19
N ALA A 183 2.11 -15.15 13.28
CA ALA A 183 2.08 -14.24 12.14
C ALA A 183 3.02 -14.73 11.03
N TRP A 184 4.25 -15.09 11.40
CA TRP A 184 5.24 -15.63 10.49
C TRP A 184 4.79 -16.94 9.81
N GLN A 185 4.23 -17.88 10.58
CA GLN A 185 3.68 -19.10 9.99
C GLN A 185 2.54 -18.83 9.00
N SER A 186 1.70 -17.82 9.29
CA SER A 186 0.65 -17.39 8.37
C SER A 186 1.23 -16.81 7.08
N TRP A 187 2.24 -15.95 7.19
CA TRP A 187 2.94 -15.37 6.04
C TRP A 187 3.53 -16.45 5.13
N ARG A 188 4.25 -17.43 5.70
CA ARG A 188 4.82 -18.56 4.94
C ARG A 188 3.76 -19.34 4.17
N ARG A 189 2.55 -19.48 4.72
CA ARG A 189 1.43 -20.17 4.08
C ARG A 189 0.69 -19.32 3.03
N SER A 190 1.00 -18.02 2.91
CA SER A 190 0.38 -17.15 1.90
C SER A 190 0.90 -17.38 0.48
N TRP A 191 2.04 -18.06 0.35
CA TRP A 191 2.73 -18.31 -0.93
C TRP A 191 3.08 -17.04 -1.74
N LEU A 192 3.17 -15.88 -1.08
CA LEU A 192 3.66 -14.64 -1.67
C LEU A 192 5.19 -14.64 -1.78
N GLY A 193 5.70 -15.29 -2.82
CA GLY A 193 7.10 -15.18 -3.25
C GLY A 193 7.31 -14.11 -4.33
N GLN A 194 8.59 -13.82 -4.62
CA GLN A 194 9.00 -12.80 -5.61
C GLN A 194 8.31 -13.00 -6.97
N THR A 195 8.28 -14.22 -7.51
CA THR A 195 7.62 -14.52 -8.80
C THR A 195 6.14 -14.14 -8.83
N THR A 196 5.43 -14.32 -7.70
CA THR A 196 4.02 -13.92 -7.62
C THR A 196 3.88 -12.41 -7.60
N ILE A 197 4.76 -11.72 -6.87
CA ILE A 197 4.81 -10.25 -6.80
C ILE A 197 5.09 -9.65 -8.18
N ASP A 198 6.11 -10.17 -8.89
CA ASP A 198 6.50 -9.71 -10.23
C ASP A 198 5.32 -9.81 -11.21
N ARG A 199 4.62 -10.95 -11.23
CA ARG A 199 3.43 -11.14 -12.05
C ARG A 199 2.35 -10.10 -11.74
N LEU A 200 2.05 -9.87 -10.46
CA LEU A 200 1.03 -8.90 -10.04
C LEU A 200 1.43 -7.47 -10.42
N MET A 201 2.73 -7.14 -10.37
CA MET A 201 3.26 -5.85 -10.79
C MET A 201 3.15 -5.64 -12.30
N ILE A 202 3.42 -6.67 -13.11
CA ILE A 202 3.21 -6.67 -14.57
C ILE A 202 1.73 -6.47 -14.91
N GLU A 203 0.82 -7.21 -14.27
CA GLU A 203 -0.63 -7.05 -14.44
C GLU A 203 -1.08 -5.63 -14.09
N ARG A 204 -0.56 -5.08 -13.00
CA ARG A 204 -0.81 -3.70 -12.59
C ARG A 204 -0.33 -2.69 -13.63
N GLU A 205 0.83 -2.88 -14.24
CA GLU A 205 1.32 -1.96 -15.29
C GLU A 205 0.44 -1.96 -16.53
N ALA A 206 -0.01 -3.14 -16.96
CA ALA A 206 -0.93 -3.26 -18.07
C ALA A 206 -2.23 -2.49 -17.80
N ASP A 207 -2.80 -2.65 -16.59
CA ASP A 207 -3.98 -1.89 -16.17
C ASP A 207 -3.68 -0.38 -16.10
N TRP A 208 -2.56 0.04 -15.51
CA TRP A 208 -2.18 1.45 -15.40
C TRP A 208 -2.02 2.13 -16.76
N ARG A 209 -1.43 1.45 -17.75
CA ARG A 209 -1.36 1.94 -19.14
C ARG A 209 -2.75 2.15 -19.73
N ARG A 210 -3.68 1.20 -19.53
CA ARG A 210 -5.08 1.34 -19.96
C ARG A 210 -5.78 2.54 -19.32
N PHE A 211 -5.45 2.85 -18.08
CA PHE A 211 -5.98 4.02 -17.36
C PHE A 211 -5.13 5.29 -17.55
N GLY A 212 -4.12 5.31 -18.44
CA GLY A 212 -3.28 6.48 -18.65
C GLY A 212 -2.55 6.95 -17.38
N LEU A 213 -2.03 6.01 -16.59
CA LEU A 213 -1.25 6.22 -15.37
C LEU A 213 0.23 5.88 -15.61
N VAL A 214 0.81 6.41 -16.68
CA VAL A 214 2.24 6.25 -16.97
C VAL A 214 2.94 7.51 -16.49
N PHE A 215 3.89 7.35 -15.57
CA PHE A 215 4.65 8.43 -14.94
C PHE A 215 6.13 8.24 -15.23
#